data_AF-A0ABD3MVV9-F1
#
_entry.id   AF-A0ABD3MVV9-F1
#
_cell.length_a   1.000
_cell.length_b   1.000
_cell.length_c   1.000
_cell.angle_alpha   90.00
_cell.angle_beta   90.00
_cell.angle_gamma   90.00
#
_symmetry.space_group_name_H-M   'P 1'
#
loop_
_entity.id
_entity.type
_entity.pdbx_description
1 polymer ?
#
loop_
_entity_poly.entity_id
_entity_poly.type
_entity_poly.pdbx_seq_one_letter_code
_entity_poly.pdbx_strand_id
1 'polypeptide(L)'
;MTKMTAYQHRITSIALLVAAAMPQGGVAFITPINPTHAVSSSLFASIGVFYGTSTGSTEEAARLISEQFGEDASEPIDVDEIKGSLAAKFAEYDSLIVGTPTWNTGADTERSGTGWDEIYYSEMKNLNIAGKKVAVFGLGDSVSYSENYADATGELHDVFESLGCKMIGYTSQEGYQHKESKSIRGDLFCGLLLDAVNEEELTEERVQNWVAKLIDEGILESSGEAAPAATVMPAAAAAPSPQIDLSATVAFEDHALAEEIMTEVKKTRSGYMAHYNPRTDKTMWISTDGRSSYVTVGVPGYE
;
A
#
# COMPACT_ATOMS: atom_id res chain seq x y z
N MET A 1 22.47 -45.70 22.03
CA MET A 1 23.66 -44.88 21.69
C MET A 1 23.13 -43.62 21.03
N THR A 2 22.90 -42.62 21.87
CA THR A 2 22.04 -41.46 21.64
C THR A 2 22.94 -40.26 21.38
N LYS A 3 22.70 -39.53 20.28
CA LYS A 3 23.31 -38.22 19.99
C LYS A 3 22.20 -37.17 19.91
N MET A 4 22.58 -35.94 20.27
CA MET A 4 21.82 -34.68 20.28
C MET A 4 21.29 -34.25 21.65
N THR A 5 22.20 -33.69 22.44
CA THR A 5 21.92 -32.82 23.58
C THR A 5 22.58 -31.46 23.35
N ALA A 6 21.75 -30.42 23.49
CA ALA A 6 22.03 -29.09 24.06
C ALA A 6 23.18 -28.25 23.47
N TYR A 7 22.81 -27.20 22.72
CA TYR A 7 23.64 -26.00 22.55
C TYR A 7 22.99 -24.85 23.32
N GLN A 8 23.54 -24.55 24.49
CA GLN A 8 23.12 -23.48 25.39
C GLN A 8 24.40 -22.87 25.98
N HIS A 9 24.89 -21.77 25.41
CA HIS A 9 25.97 -20.94 25.96
C HIS A 9 25.72 -19.48 25.52
N ARG A 10 25.24 -18.62 26.42
CA ARG A 10 26.02 -17.71 27.31
C ARG A 10 26.83 -16.66 26.52
N ILE A 11 26.19 -15.52 26.24
CA ILE A 11 26.89 -14.28 25.88
C ILE A 11 27.52 -13.72 27.15
N THR A 12 28.85 -13.66 27.17
CA THR A 12 29.66 -13.18 28.28
C THR A 12 30.03 -11.73 28.01
N SER A 13 29.76 -10.87 28.98
CA SER A 13 30.11 -9.45 29.00
C SER A 13 31.61 -9.21 28.78
N ILE A 14 31.97 -8.29 27.89
CA ILE A 14 33.32 -7.72 27.82
C ILE A 14 33.21 -6.24 28.16
N ALA A 15 33.54 -5.91 29.40
CA ALA A 15 33.96 -4.58 29.81
C ALA A 15 35.47 -4.49 29.56
N LEU A 16 35.91 -3.60 28.66
CA LEU A 16 37.33 -3.31 28.48
C LEU A 16 37.69 -2.08 29.32
N LEU A 17 38.36 -2.35 30.44
CA LEU A 17 39.08 -1.39 31.27
C LEU A 17 40.48 -1.24 30.65
N VAL A 18 40.86 -0.03 30.21
CA VAL A 18 42.27 0.29 29.93
C VAL A 18 42.69 1.47 30.79
N ALA A 19 43.50 1.14 31.80
CA ALA A 19 44.23 2.07 32.64
C ALA A 19 45.50 2.58 31.92
N ALA A 20 45.91 3.77 32.31
CA ALA A 20 46.92 4.63 31.71
C ALA A 20 48.36 4.08 31.65
N ALA A 21 49.08 4.49 30.62
CA ALA A 21 50.53 4.76 30.67
C ALA A 21 50.88 5.85 29.63
N MET A 22 51.32 7.02 30.09
CA MET A 22 51.85 8.10 29.25
C MET A 22 53.37 7.98 29.07
N PRO A 23 53.90 8.39 27.92
CA PRO A 23 55.14 9.15 27.86
C PRO A 23 54.93 10.55 27.25
N GLN A 24 55.73 11.46 27.76
CA GLN A 24 55.72 12.91 27.55
C GLN A 24 56.01 13.33 26.10
N GLY A 25 55.31 14.37 25.63
CA GLY A 25 55.75 15.26 24.56
C GLY A 25 55.17 14.98 23.16
N GLY A 26 54.04 15.60 22.85
CA GLY A 26 53.49 15.65 21.49
C GLY A 26 52.17 16.41 21.46
N VAL A 27 52.09 17.43 20.61
CA VAL A 27 50.95 18.36 20.50
C VAL A 27 49.70 17.59 20.04
N ALA A 28 48.62 17.65 20.83
CA ALA A 28 47.37 16.93 20.54
C ALA A 28 46.58 17.63 19.43
N PHE A 29 46.48 17.00 18.26
CA PHE A 29 45.38 17.26 17.32
C PHE A 29 44.25 16.29 17.66
N ILE A 30 43.25 16.78 18.40
CA ILE A 30 41.98 16.07 18.59
C ILE A 30 41.12 16.43 17.39
N THR A 31 41.07 15.55 16.39
CA THR A 31 39.97 15.57 15.42
C THR A 31 38.71 15.06 16.13
N PRO A 32 37.61 15.84 16.19
CA PRO A 32 36.35 15.32 16.69
C PRO A 32 35.88 14.22 15.72
N ILE A 33 35.80 12.99 16.22
CA ILE A 33 35.11 11.90 15.55
C ILE A 33 33.63 12.25 15.66
N ASN A 34 33.06 12.76 14.58
CA ASN A 34 31.64 13.05 14.47
C ASN A 34 30.89 11.70 14.47
N PRO A 35 30.00 11.40 15.43
CA PRO A 35 29.21 10.19 15.37
C PRO A 35 27.99 10.47 14.48
N THR A 36 28.20 10.61 13.19
CA THR A 36 27.08 10.64 12.23
C THR A 36 26.91 9.23 11.68
N HIS A 37 25.65 8.79 11.68
CA HIS A 37 25.16 7.43 11.44
C HIS A 37 25.14 6.54 12.69
N ALA A 38 24.20 6.85 13.60
CA ALA A 38 23.54 5.79 14.35
C ALA A 38 22.94 4.81 13.31
N VAL A 39 23.56 3.65 13.15
CA VAL A 39 22.93 2.54 12.43
C VAL A 39 21.76 2.11 13.29
N SER A 40 20.54 2.45 12.85
CA SER A 40 19.31 2.01 13.48
C SER A 40 19.23 0.49 13.32
N SER A 41 19.62 -0.23 14.36
CA SER A 41 19.32 -1.66 14.51
C SER A 41 17.83 -1.77 14.86
N SER A 42 16.94 -1.51 13.90
CA SER A 42 15.52 -1.82 14.05
C SER A 42 15.30 -3.29 13.71
N LEU A 43 14.67 -4.04 14.61
CA LEU A 43 14.15 -5.38 14.35
C LEU A 43 12.81 -5.35 13.59
N PHE A 44 12.43 -4.19 13.04
CA PHE A 44 11.16 -3.92 12.36
C PHE A 44 11.43 -3.16 11.05
N ALA A 45 10.65 -3.50 10.01
CA ALA A 45 10.64 -2.79 8.74
C ALA A 45 10.44 -1.28 8.96
N SER A 46 11.23 -0.46 8.26
CA SER A 46 11.14 1.00 8.36
C SER A 46 9.99 1.58 7.51
N ILE A 47 9.60 0.85 6.46
CA ILE A 47 8.57 1.25 5.51
C ILE A 47 7.32 0.39 5.71
N GLY A 48 6.17 1.03 5.88
CA GLY A 48 4.87 0.36 5.84
C GLY A 48 4.29 0.39 4.44
N VAL A 49 4.00 -0.78 3.87
CA VAL A 49 3.37 -0.91 2.54
C VAL A 49 1.88 -1.20 2.73
N PHE A 50 1.04 -0.23 2.37
CA PHE A 50 -0.41 -0.33 2.48
C PHE A 50 -1.05 -0.25 1.10
N TYR A 51 -2.10 -1.03 0.85
CA TYR A 51 -2.80 -0.97 -0.42
C TYR A 51 -4.28 -1.24 -0.24
N GLY A 52 -5.09 -0.81 -1.20
CA GLY A 52 -6.45 -1.35 -1.39
C GLY A 52 -6.50 -2.12 -2.69
N THR A 53 -7.30 -3.17 -2.76
CA THR A 53 -7.48 -3.94 -4.00
C THR A 53 -8.89 -4.49 -4.10
N SER A 54 -9.37 -4.69 -5.33
CA SER A 54 -10.66 -5.39 -5.57
C SER A 54 -10.45 -6.71 -6.31
N THR A 55 -9.42 -6.79 -7.16
CA THR A 55 -9.16 -7.95 -8.04
C THR A 55 -7.74 -8.52 -7.90
N GLY A 56 -6.95 -8.03 -6.95
CA GLY A 56 -5.60 -8.55 -6.65
C GLY A 56 -4.44 -7.87 -7.39
N SER A 57 -4.68 -7.10 -8.46
CA SER A 57 -3.56 -6.49 -9.22
C SER A 57 -2.76 -5.47 -8.39
N THR A 58 -3.42 -4.69 -7.54
CA THR A 58 -2.72 -3.73 -6.66
C THR A 58 -1.93 -4.45 -5.56
N GLU A 59 -2.44 -5.58 -5.07
CA GLU A 59 -1.75 -6.45 -4.11
C GLU A 59 -0.47 -7.03 -4.72
N GLU A 60 -0.54 -7.51 -5.96
CA GLU A 60 0.63 -8.03 -6.65
C GLU A 60 1.71 -6.95 -6.84
N ALA A 61 1.31 -5.74 -7.25
CA ALA A 61 2.23 -4.60 -7.31
C ALA A 61 2.82 -4.24 -5.94
N ALA A 62 2.00 -4.26 -4.87
CA ALA A 62 2.46 -4.01 -3.50
C ALA A 62 3.49 -5.05 -3.05
N ARG A 63 3.26 -6.33 -3.37
CA ARG A 63 4.19 -7.43 -3.11
C ARG A 63 5.51 -7.22 -3.85
N LEU A 64 5.48 -6.88 -5.14
CA LEU A 64 6.69 -6.59 -5.90
C LEU A 64 7.47 -5.43 -5.29
N ILE A 65 6.80 -4.35 -4.87
CA ILE A 65 7.46 -3.22 -4.20
C ILE A 65 8.11 -3.66 -2.88
N SER A 66 7.38 -4.39 -2.04
CA SER A 66 7.90 -4.91 -0.76
C SER A 66 9.11 -5.82 -0.98
N GLU A 67 9.05 -6.75 -1.93
CA GLU A 67 10.15 -7.65 -2.27
C GLU A 67 11.41 -6.92 -2.74
N GLN A 68 11.28 -5.79 -3.45
CA GLN A 68 12.43 -4.98 -3.87
C GLN A 68 13.10 -4.24 -2.71
N PHE A 69 12.35 -3.88 -1.67
CA PHE A 69 12.91 -3.29 -0.44
C PHE A 69 13.41 -4.36 0.55
N GLY A 70 12.96 -5.60 0.44
CA GLY A 70 13.38 -6.70 1.32
C GLY A 70 13.00 -6.44 2.77
N GLU A 71 13.94 -6.62 3.70
CA GLU A 71 13.69 -6.49 5.15
C GLU A 71 13.38 -5.05 5.59
N ASP A 72 13.63 -4.05 4.73
CA ASP A 72 13.36 -2.64 5.03
C ASP A 72 11.86 -2.28 4.91
N ALA A 73 11.07 -3.09 4.20
CA ALA A 73 9.63 -2.91 4.01
C ALA A 73 8.81 -3.99 4.71
N SER A 74 7.61 -3.61 5.15
CA SER A 74 6.65 -4.56 5.68
C SER A 74 6.13 -5.48 4.57
N GLU A 75 5.62 -6.64 4.96
CA GLU A 75 4.66 -7.35 4.11
C GLU A 75 3.52 -6.39 3.72
N PRO A 76 2.98 -6.49 2.50
CA PRO A 76 1.86 -5.67 2.07
C PRO A 76 0.65 -5.83 2.99
N ILE A 77 0.06 -4.72 3.40
CA ILE A 77 -1.12 -4.69 4.27
C ILE A 77 -2.31 -4.17 3.46
N ASP A 78 -3.34 -5.00 3.30
CA ASP A 78 -4.61 -4.56 2.75
C ASP A 78 -5.33 -3.67 3.77
N VAL A 79 -5.70 -2.46 3.35
CA VAL A 79 -6.43 -1.52 4.19
C VAL A 79 -7.81 -2.02 4.60
N ASP A 80 -8.45 -2.87 3.78
CA ASP A 80 -9.74 -3.50 4.10
C ASP A 80 -9.62 -4.55 5.22
N GLU A 81 -8.42 -5.07 5.46
CA GLU A 81 -8.16 -6.08 6.50
C GLU A 81 -7.65 -5.50 7.82
N ILE A 82 -7.41 -4.19 7.87
CA ILE A 82 -6.90 -3.52 9.07
C ILE A 82 -7.95 -3.58 10.18
N LYS A 83 -7.61 -4.29 11.25
CA LYS A 83 -8.38 -4.31 12.48
C LYS A 83 -7.83 -3.28 13.45
N GLY A 84 -8.70 -2.40 13.95
CA GLY A 84 -8.34 -1.39 14.94
C GLY A 84 -8.12 -0.02 14.30
N SER A 85 -7.17 0.76 14.83
CA SER A 85 -6.95 2.14 14.37
C SER A 85 -5.88 2.18 13.27
N LEU A 86 -6.22 2.75 12.11
CA LEU A 86 -5.26 3.01 11.03
C LEU A 86 -4.10 3.90 11.51
N ALA A 87 -4.39 4.85 12.40
CA ALA A 87 -3.39 5.74 12.99
C ALA A 87 -2.31 4.97 13.75
N ALA A 88 -2.71 3.97 14.54
CA ALA A 88 -1.77 3.14 15.29
C ALA A 88 -0.89 2.34 14.33
N LYS A 89 -1.46 1.84 13.23
CA LYS A 89 -0.72 1.11 12.20
C LYS A 89 0.30 1.98 11.48
N PHE A 90 -0.06 3.19 11.07
CA PHE A 90 0.89 4.11 10.42
C PHE A 90 1.99 4.61 11.37
N ALA A 91 1.75 4.60 12.68
CA ALA A 91 2.75 4.97 13.68
C ALA A 91 3.86 3.91 13.85
N GLU A 92 3.62 2.67 13.43
CA GLU A 92 4.60 1.57 13.49
C GLU A 92 5.76 1.77 12.50
N TYR A 93 5.60 2.62 11.50
CA TYR A 93 6.56 2.79 10.39
C TYR A 93 7.09 4.22 10.31
N ASP A 94 8.34 4.38 9.86
CA ASP A 94 8.98 5.68 9.66
C ASP A 94 8.52 6.36 8.36
N SER A 95 8.28 5.56 7.32
CA SER A 95 7.81 5.98 6.00
C SER A 95 6.66 5.08 5.52
N LEU A 96 5.83 5.58 4.61
CA LEU A 96 4.70 4.83 4.05
C LEU A 96 4.79 4.74 2.54
N ILE A 97 4.42 3.58 2.00
CA ILE A 97 4.10 3.39 0.59
C ILE A 97 2.62 3.00 0.54
N VAL A 98 1.82 3.76 -0.22
CA VAL A 98 0.37 3.58 -0.27
C VAL A 98 -0.13 3.35 -1.70
N GLY A 99 -0.94 2.31 -1.89
CA GLY A 99 -1.37 1.82 -3.19
C GLY A 99 -2.87 1.85 -3.39
N THR A 100 -3.35 2.28 -4.56
CA THR A 100 -4.79 2.27 -4.87
C THR A 100 -5.09 2.01 -6.35
N PRO A 101 -6.11 1.20 -6.69
CA PRO A 101 -6.63 1.10 -8.05
C PRO A 101 -7.57 2.28 -8.36
N THR A 102 -7.89 2.48 -9.64
CA THR A 102 -9.00 3.35 -10.06
C THR A 102 -10.07 2.51 -10.76
N TRP A 103 -11.29 2.54 -10.21
CA TRP A 103 -12.45 1.81 -10.74
C TRP A 103 -13.58 2.73 -11.19
N ASN A 104 -14.07 3.60 -10.29
CA ASN A 104 -15.20 4.50 -10.58
C ASN A 104 -14.76 5.72 -11.40
N THR A 105 -14.22 5.45 -12.58
CA THR A 105 -13.74 6.43 -13.54
C THR A 105 -14.84 7.43 -13.89
N GLY A 106 -14.56 8.72 -13.70
CA GLY A 106 -15.49 9.81 -13.95
C GLY A 106 -16.40 10.18 -12.77
N ALA A 107 -16.37 9.42 -11.67
CA ALA A 107 -17.14 9.75 -10.46
C ALA A 107 -16.52 10.94 -9.70
N ASP A 108 -17.31 11.77 -9.04
CA ASP A 108 -16.74 12.89 -8.27
C ASP A 108 -16.01 12.42 -7.00
N THR A 109 -16.35 11.24 -6.49
CA THR A 109 -15.84 10.64 -5.25
C THR A 109 -15.78 9.12 -5.37
N GLU A 110 -15.10 8.47 -4.42
CA GLU A 110 -15.09 7.01 -4.23
C GLU A 110 -14.51 6.26 -5.45
N ARG A 111 -13.35 6.72 -5.92
CA ARG A 111 -12.76 6.21 -7.16
C ARG A 111 -12.00 4.91 -6.98
N SER A 112 -11.58 4.56 -5.76
CA SER A 112 -10.80 3.33 -5.56
C SER A 112 -11.66 2.08 -5.58
N GLY A 113 -12.91 2.14 -5.12
CA GLY A 113 -13.73 0.94 -4.92
C GLY A 113 -13.17 -0.01 -3.86
N THR A 114 -12.38 0.52 -2.93
CA THR A 114 -11.68 -0.21 -1.85
C THR A 114 -11.87 0.51 -0.51
N GLY A 115 -11.36 -0.06 0.58
CA GLY A 115 -11.40 0.55 1.91
C GLY A 115 -10.83 1.96 2.01
N TRP A 116 -9.98 2.37 1.05
CA TRP A 116 -9.50 3.76 0.97
C TRP A 116 -10.63 4.78 0.89
N ASP A 117 -11.69 4.47 0.14
CA ASP A 117 -12.84 5.37 -0.02
C ASP A 117 -13.53 5.65 1.33
N GLU A 118 -13.69 4.64 2.19
CA GLU A 118 -14.23 4.81 3.54
C GLU A 118 -13.23 5.53 4.47
N ILE A 119 -11.96 5.13 4.41
CA ILE A 119 -10.87 5.66 5.24
C ILE A 119 -10.68 7.16 5.04
N TYR A 120 -10.78 7.66 3.79
CA TYR A 120 -10.66 9.08 3.47
C TYR A 120 -11.64 9.95 4.25
N TYR A 121 -12.90 9.52 4.32
CA TYR A 121 -13.97 10.33 4.90
C TYR A 121 -14.11 10.19 6.41
N SER A 122 -13.64 9.08 6.97
CA SER A 122 -13.82 8.69 8.37
C SER A 122 -12.57 8.92 9.24
N GLU A 123 -11.44 8.29 8.90
CA GLU A 123 -10.26 8.17 9.77
C GLU A 123 -9.18 9.22 9.47
N MET A 124 -8.99 9.58 8.20
CA MET A 124 -7.88 10.45 7.79
C MET A 124 -7.99 11.89 8.35
N LYS A 125 -9.19 12.43 8.53
CA LYS A 125 -9.41 13.83 8.95
C LYS A 125 -8.79 14.20 10.30
N ASN A 126 -8.61 13.23 11.19
CA ASN A 126 -8.08 13.45 12.54
C ASN A 126 -6.69 12.83 12.74
N LEU A 127 -6.04 12.42 11.65
CA LEU A 127 -4.79 11.70 11.69
C LEU A 127 -3.61 12.67 11.71
N ASN A 128 -2.74 12.55 12.72
CA ASN A 128 -1.51 13.33 12.79
C ASN A 128 -0.31 12.50 12.33
N ILE A 129 0.06 12.62 11.05
CA ILE A 129 1.23 11.96 10.44
C ILE A 129 2.13 12.97 9.72
N ALA A 130 2.03 14.25 10.09
CA ALA A 130 2.79 15.33 9.48
C ALA A 130 4.31 15.05 9.54
N GLY A 131 5.01 15.38 8.46
CA GLY A 131 6.46 15.20 8.31
C GLY A 131 6.89 13.77 7.93
N LYS A 132 5.99 12.78 7.98
CA LYS A 132 6.26 11.41 7.50
C LYS A 132 6.47 11.40 5.99
N LYS A 133 7.44 10.62 5.51
CA LYS A 133 7.64 10.44 4.06
C LYS A 133 6.60 9.47 3.54
N VAL A 134 5.91 9.86 2.46
CA VAL A 134 4.87 9.04 1.84
C VAL A 134 5.11 8.99 0.34
N ALA A 135 5.13 7.78 -0.21
CA ALA A 135 5.12 7.55 -1.64
C ALA A 135 3.79 6.88 -2.03
N VAL A 136 3.23 7.28 -3.16
CA VAL A 136 1.98 6.68 -3.66
C VAL A 136 2.24 5.88 -4.93
N PHE A 137 1.53 4.77 -5.09
CA PHE A 137 1.43 4.06 -6.35
C PHE A 137 -0.02 3.77 -6.68
N GLY A 138 -0.32 3.49 -7.94
CA GLY A 138 -1.65 3.01 -8.28
C GLY A 138 -1.78 2.42 -9.65
N LEU A 139 -2.93 1.77 -9.83
CA LEU A 139 -3.26 1.01 -11.02
C LEU A 139 -4.42 1.66 -11.74
N GLY A 140 -4.32 1.73 -13.06
CA GLY A 140 -5.40 2.18 -13.95
C GLY A 140 -5.34 1.45 -15.28
N ASP A 141 -6.39 1.58 -16.08
CA ASP A 141 -6.44 1.10 -17.46
C ASP A 141 -6.36 2.31 -18.40
N SER A 142 -5.17 2.51 -18.95
CA SER A 142 -4.81 3.64 -19.78
C SER A 142 -5.54 3.65 -21.13
N VAL A 143 -5.90 2.48 -21.66
CA VAL A 143 -6.55 2.35 -22.97
C VAL A 143 -8.06 2.59 -22.87
N SER A 144 -8.73 1.95 -21.93
CA SER A 144 -10.19 2.06 -21.77
C SER A 144 -10.58 3.37 -21.08
N TYR A 145 -9.71 3.90 -20.20
CA TYR A 145 -9.99 5.06 -19.35
C TYR A 145 -8.91 6.14 -19.45
N SER A 146 -8.41 6.39 -20.68
CA SER A 146 -7.35 7.37 -20.96
C SER A 146 -7.60 8.80 -20.43
N GLU A 147 -8.84 9.22 -20.22
CA GLU A 147 -9.22 10.56 -19.73
C GLU A 147 -9.30 10.63 -18.19
N ASN A 148 -9.11 9.50 -17.50
CA ASN A 148 -9.15 9.39 -16.04
C ASN A 148 -8.11 8.39 -15.53
N TYR A 149 -6.96 8.33 -16.21
CA TYR A 149 -5.98 7.29 -15.99
C TYR A 149 -5.42 7.39 -14.55
N ALA A 150 -5.68 6.35 -13.75
CA ALA A 150 -5.26 6.24 -12.35
C ALA A 150 -5.64 7.45 -11.47
N ASP A 151 -6.81 8.06 -11.69
CA ASP A 151 -7.26 9.26 -10.96
C ASP A 151 -7.26 9.10 -9.43
N ALA A 152 -7.56 7.90 -8.90
CA ALA A 152 -7.61 7.64 -7.47
C ALA A 152 -6.25 7.83 -6.79
N THR A 153 -5.14 7.65 -7.53
CA THR A 153 -3.78 7.86 -7.00
C THR A 153 -3.52 9.33 -6.70
N GLY A 154 -4.03 10.24 -7.53
CA GLY A 154 -3.95 11.67 -7.30
C GLY A 154 -4.75 12.10 -6.07
N GLU A 155 -5.93 11.50 -5.87
CA GLU A 155 -6.75 11.75 -4.68
C GLU A 155 -6.07 11.22 -3.41
N LEU A 156 -5.49 10.02 -3.47
CA LEU A 156 -4.69 9.46 -2.37
C LEU A 156 -3.52 10.38 -2.01
N HIS A 157 -2.80 10.88 -3.01
CA HIS A 157 -1.70 11.82 -2.83
C HIS A 157 -2.16 13.10 -2.12
N ASP A 158 -3.23 13.74 -2.59
CA ASP A 158 -3.76 14.98 -2.03
C ASP A 158 -4.17 14.82 -0.57
N VAL A 159 -4.76 13.68 -0.21
CA VAL A 159 -5.12 13.36 1.18
C VAL A 159 -3.88 13.35 2.06
N PHE A 160 -2.84 12.58 1.71
CA PHE A 160 -1.63 12.51 2.52
C PHE A 160 -0.86 13.84 2.56
N GLU A 161 -0.82 14.58 1.45
CA GLU A 161 -0.22 15.92 1.40
C GLU A 161 -0.96 16.88 2.35
N SER A 162 -2.29 16.86 2.37
CA SER A 162 -3.11 17.71 3.25
C SER A 162 -2.88 17.43 4.76
N LEU A 163 -2.44 16.22 5.10
CA LEU A 163 -2.06 15.82 6.46
C LEU A 163 -0.63 16.28 6.84
N GLY A 164 0.04 17.01 5.94
CA GLY A 164 1.40 17.54 6.15
C GLY A 164 2.49 16.51 5.90
N CYS A 165 2.21 15.42 5.18
CA CYS A 165 3.23 14.43 4.81
C CYS A 165 4.21 15.01 3.79
N LYS A 166 5.43 14.48 3.80
CA LYS A 166 6.44 14.77 2.77
C LYS A 166 6.26 13.79 1.63
N MET A 167 5.56 14.22 0.60
CA MET A 167 5.31 13.40 -0.58
C MET A 167 6.59 13.22 -1.41
N ILE A 168 6.91 11.98 -1.75
CA ILE A 168 8.09 11.58 -2.56
C ILE A 168 7.66 10.58 -3.65
N GLY A 169 8.56 10.24 -4.57
CA GLY A 169 8.32 9.22 -5.58
C GLY A 169 7.61 9.69 -6.85
N TYR A 170 7.74 10.96 -7.21
CA TYR A 170 7.18 11.48 -8.47
C TYR A 170 7.82 10.79 -9.67
N THR A 171 7.04 10.41 -10.68
CA THR A 171 7.55 9.69 -11.87
C THR A 171 7.31 10.46 -13.17
N SER A 172 8.07 10.11 -14.22
CA SER A 172 7.87 10.69 -15.56
C SER A 172 6.58 10.17 -16.18
N GLN A 173 5.92 11.01 -16.97
CA GLN A 173 4.81 10.60 -17.84
C GLN A 173 5.29 9.89 -19.12
N GLU A 174 6.60 9.91 -19.40
CA GLU A 174 7.17 9.28 -20.58
C GLU A 174 6.93 7.77 -20.59
N GLY A 175 6.51 7.25 -21.73
CA GLY A 175 6.22 5.83 -21.89
C GLY A 175 4.83 5.39 -21.42
N TYR A 176 3.94 6.32 -21.05
CA TYR A 176 2.53 6.05 -20.74
C TYR A 176 1.63 6.56 -21.88
N GLN A 177 0.50 5.87 -22.10
CA GLN A 177 -0.52 6.27 -23.07
C GLN A 177 -1.81 6.75 -22.38
N HIS A 178 -1.88 8.03 -22.05
CA HIS A 178 -3.09 8.65 -21.48
C HIS A 178 -3.40 10.00 -22.13
N LYS A 179 -4.60 10.51 -21.89
CA LYS A 179 -5.03 11.86 -22.26
C LYS A 179 -5.08 12.79 -21.06
N GLU A 180 -5.71 12.34 -19.98
CA GLU A 180 -5.91 13.10 -18.74
C GLU A 180 -5.77 12.19 -17.52
N SER A 181 -5.30 12.77 -16.41
CA SER A 181 -5.14 12.10 -15.14
C SER A 181 -5.07 13.12 -14.00
N LYS A 182 -5.81 12.89 -12.91
CA LYS A 182 -5.69 13.65 -11.66
C LYS A 182 -4.37 13.41 -10.93
N SER A 183 -3.61 12.40 -11.34
CA SER A 183 -2.31 12.05 -10.76
C SER A 183 -1.17 12.90 -11.32
N ILE A 184 -1.45 13.87 -12.20
CA ILE A 184 -0.43 14.75 -12.79
C ILE A 184 -0.14 15.94 -11.84
N ARG A 185 1.15 16.24 -11.65
CA ARG A 185 1.67 17.40 -10.91
C ARG A 185 2.73 18.09 -11.79
N GLY A 186 2.30 19.10 -12.54
CA GLY A 186 3.14 19.71 -13.58
C GLY A 186 3.42 18.71 -14.70
N ASP A 187 4.70 18.41 -14.96
CA ASP A 187 5.11 17.47 -16.00
C ASP A 187 5.28 16.02 -15.49
N LEU A 188 5.08 15.78 -14.20
CA LEU A 188 5.29 14.48 -13.56
C LEU A 188 3.97 13.85 -13.08
N PHE A 189 3.97 12.55 -12.86
CA PHE A 189 2.98 11.90 -12.00
C PHE A 189 3.36 12.05 -10.53
N CYS A 190 2.37 12.12 -9.65
CA CYS A 190 2.51 12.26 -8.20
C CYS A 190 2.98 10.98 -7.49
N GLY A 191 3.25 9.91 -8.25
CA GLY A 191 3.63 8.58 -7.77
C GLY A 191 3.93 7.63 -8.92
N LEU A 192 4.05 6.33 -8.62
CA LEU A 192 4.19 5.29 -9.64
C LEU A 192 2.82 4.86 -10.17
N LEU A 193 2.60 5.00 -11.48
CA LEU A 193 1.40 4.45 -12.13
C LEU A 193 1.72 3.15 -12.85
N LEU A 194 0.80 2.19 -12.76
CA LEU A 194 0.90 0.87 -13.36
C LEU A 194 -0.39 0.56 -14.15
N ASP A 195 -0.27 -0.30 -15.14
CA ASP A 195 -1.40 -0.76 -15.95
C ASP A 195 -1.30 -2.27 -16.14
N ALA A 196 -2.02 -3.01 -15.29
CA ALA A 196 -2.03 -4.46 -15.29
C ALA A 196 -2.86 -5.08 -16.44
N VAL A 197 -3.49 -4.26 -17.29
CA VAL A 197 -4.34 -4.70 -18.39
C VAL A 197 -3.63 -4.56 -19.73
N ASN A 198 -2.91 -3.46 -19.93
CA ASN A 198 -2.34 -3.07 -21.21
C ASN A 198 -0.81 -3.07 -21.23
N GLU A 199 -0.15 -2.91 -20.08
CA GLU A 199 1.31 -2.76 -19.96
C GLU A 199 1.86 -3.61 -18.80
N GLU A 200 1.27 -4.79 -18.59
CA GLU A 200 1.62 -5.72 -17.50
C GLU A 200 3.13 -6.04 -17.52
N GLU A 201 3.70 -6.21 -18.72
CA GLU A 201 5.11 -6.51 -18.95
C GLU A 201 6.07 -5.40 -18.50
N LEU A 202 5.58 -4.17 -18.35
CA LEU A 202 6.39 -3.04 -17.89
C LEU A 202 6.36 -2.88 -16.37
N THR A 203 5.52 -3.64 -15.68
CA THR A 203 5.28 -3.48 -14.24
C THR A 203 6.55 -3.71 -13.43
N GLU A 204 7.25 -4.81 -13.67
CA GLU A 204 8.45 -5.16 -12.90
C GLU A 204 9.57 -4.12 -13.08
N GLU A 205 9.83 -3.70 -14.32
CA GLU A 205 10.85 -2.68 -14.62
C GLU A 205 10.50 -1.33 -13.99
N ARG A 206 9.23 -0.90 -14.09
CA ARG A 206 8.77 0.36 -13.50
C ARG A 206 8.88 0.34 -11.97
N VAL A 207 8.51 -0.76 -11.32
CA VAL A 207 8.65 -0.94 -9.87
C VAL A 207 10.12 -0.87 -9.45
N GLN A 208 11.02 -1.61 -10.13
CA GLN A 208 12.46 -1.59 -9.81
C GLN A 208 13.06 -0.18 -9.91
N ASN A 209 12.78 0.53 -10.99
CA ASN A 209 13.26 1.89 -11.21
C ASN A 209 12.71 2.86 -10.16
N TRP A 210 11.44 2.71 -9.80
CA TRP A 210 10.80 3.56 -8.81
C TRP A 210 11.34 3.33 -7.40
N VAL A 211 11.55 2.07 -7.01
CA VAL A 211 12.13 1.71 -5.71
C VAL A 211 13.53 2.30 -5.56
N ALA A 212 14.38 2.17 -6.60
CA ALA A 212 15.71 2.79 -6.61
C ALA A 212 15.63 4.31 -6.41
N LYS A 213 14.69 4.97 -7.09
CA LYS A 213 14.44 6.40 -6.93
C LYS A 213 13.98 6.77 -5.51
N LEU A 214 13.10 5.98 -4.89
CA LEU A 214 12.65 6.24 -3.52
C LEU A 214 13.80 6.14 -2.51
N ILE A 215 14.73 5.20 -2.71
CA ILE A 215 15.94 5.07 -1.90
C ILE A 215 16.80 6.33 -2.04
N ASP A 216 17.02 6.81 -3.27
CA ASP A 216 17.77 8.06 -3.53
C ASP A 216 17.09 9.31 -2.95
N GLU A 217 15.76 9.33 -2.89
CA GLU A 217 14.95 10.38 -2.23
C GLU A 217 14.90 10.23 -0.70
N GLY A 218 15.59 9.21 -0.18
CA GLY A 218 15.78 9.00 1.25
C GLY A 218 14.58 8.39 1.94
N ILE A 219 13.76 7.55 1.30
CA ILE A 219 12.61 6.89 1.96
C ILE A 219 13.01 6.12 3.25
N LEU A 220 14.25 5.62 3.31
CA LEU A 220 14.83 4.89 4.44
C LEU A 220 15.43 5.80 5.53
N GLU A 221 15.58 7.10 5.26
CA GLU A 221 16.11 8.03 6.25
C GLU A 221 15.01 8.47 7.19
N SER A 222 15.20 8.23 8.49
CA SER A 222 14.30 8.73 9.52
C SER A 222 14.19 10.25 9.44
N SER A 223 12.96 10.76 9.49
CA SER A 223 12.71 12.19 9.56
C SER A 223 13.40 12.74 10.81
N GLY A 224 14.53 13.44 10.62
CA GLY A 224 15.38 13.99 11.70
C GLY A 224 14.72 15.06 12.59
N GLU A 225 13.41 15.19 12.51
CA GLU A 225 12.56 16.03 13.33
C GLU A 225 11.47 15.10 13.86
N ALA A 226 11.54 14.77 15.14
CA ALA A 226 10.66 13.79 15.77
C ALA A 226 9.20 14.06 15.37
N ALA A 227 8.68 13.22 14.47
CA ALA A 227 7.28 13.27 14.10
C ALA A 227 6.48 13.14 15.41
N PRO A 228 5.54 14.05 15.71
CA PRO A 228 4.69 13.88 16.87
C PRO A 228 4.01 12.51 16.72
N ALA A 229 4.12 11.67 17.76
CA ALA A 229 3.49 10.36 17.79
C ALA A 229 2.04 10.50 17.30
N ALA A 230 1.65 9.66 16.32
CA ALA A 230 0.30 9.73 15.75
C ALA A 230 -0.71 9.66 16.88
N THR A 231 -1.36 10.79 17.15
CA THR A 231 -2.25 10.97 18.29
C THR A 231 -3.60 11.37 17.75
N VAL A 232 -4.63 10.66 18.22
CA VAL A 232 -6.01 11.03 17.99
C VAL A 232 -6.30 12.27 18.84
N MET A 233 -6.77 13.37 18.23
CA MET A 233 -7.27 14.51 19.02
C MET A 233 -8.44 14.04 19.91
N PRO A 234 -8.56 14.51 21.16
CA PRO A 234 -9.62 14.05 22.05
C PRO A 234 -10.99 14.47 21.48
N ALA A 235 -11.80 13.46 21.15
CA ALA A 235 -13.17 13.65 20.69
C ALA A 235 -14.03 14.30 21.79
N ALA A 236 -14.76 15.35 21.44
CA ALA A 236 -15.87 15.81 22.24
C ALA A 236 -16.92 14.69 22.35
N ALA A 237 -17.39 14.42 23.56
CA ALA A 237 -18.21 13.27 23.93
C ALA A 237 -19.41 13.05 22.99
N ALA A 238 -19.42 11.90 22.30
CA ALA A 238 -20.57 11.40 21.53
C ALA A 238 -21.43 10.47 22.40
N ALA A 239 -22.75 10.62 22.25
CA ALA A 239 -23.80 9.84 22.91
C ALA A 239 -23.75 8.35 22.56
N PRO A 240 -24.30 7.44 23.40
CA PRO A 240 -24.09 6.00 23.25
C PRO A 240 -24.84 5.41 22.06
N SER A 241 -24.13 4.62 21.24
CA SER A 241 -24.68 3.82 20.14
C SER A 241 -25.35 2.52 20.65
N PRO A 242 -26.37 2.01 19.95
CA PRO A 242 -27.14 0.83 20.38
C PRO A 242 -26.37 -0.48 20.15
N GLN A 243 -26.51 -1.41 21.10
CA GLN A 243 -25.96 -2.77 21.03
C GLN A 243 -26.84 -3.67 20.14
N ILE A 244 -26.22 -4.47 19.28
CA ILE A 244 -26.86 -5.59 18.55
C ILE A 244 -26.21 -6.90 19.00
N ASP A 245 -27.08 -7.86 19.32
CA ASP A 245 -26.76 -9.19 19.85
C ASP A 245 -26.38 -10.17 18.72
N LEU A 246 -25.27 -10.89 18.89
CA LEU A 246 -24.73 -11.86 17.93
C LEU A 246 -24.90 -13.27 18.48
N SER A 247 -25.96 -13.96 18.05
CA SER A 247 -26.03 -15.42 18.16
C SER A 247 -26.70 -16.03 16.93
N ALA A 248 -25.90 -16.59 16.02
CA ALA A 248 -26.22 -17.80 15.25
C ALA A 248 -25.01 -18.20 14.40
N THR A 249 -24.41 -19.35 14.70
CA THR A 249 -23.49 -20.06 13.81
C THR A 249 -24.27 -21.16 13.12
N VAL A 250 -24.15 -21.28 11.80
CA VAL A 250 -24.62 -22.46 11.07
C VAL A 250 -23.55 -22.84 10.05
N ALA A 251 -23.08 -24.09 10.14
CA ALA A 251 -22.17 -24.72 9.19
C ALA A 251 -22.96 -25.71 8.32
N PHE A 252 -22.64 -25.82 7.04
CA PHE A 252 -23.04 -26.95 6.21
C PHE A 252 -21.97 -27.29 5.18
N GLU A 253 -21.59 -28.57 5.15
CA GLU A 253 -20.89 -29.25 4.06
C GLU A 253 -21.93 -29.91 3.13
N ASP A 254 -21.54 -30.07 1.85
CA ASP A 254 -21.82 -31.22 0.95
C ASP A 254 -22.48 -30.91 -0.42
N HIS A 255 -22.12 -31.76 -1.39
CA HIS A 255 -21.63 -31.47 -2.73
C HIS A 255 -22.70 -31.49 -3.84
N ALA A 256 -23.88 -30.92 -3.59
CA ALA A 256 -25.01 -30.88 -4.53
C ALA A 256 -25.25 -29.49 -5.19
N LEU A 257 -24.44 -28.49 -4.84
CA LEU A 257 -24.68 -27.07 -5.16
C LEU A 257 -24.38 -26.70 -6.63
N ALA A 258 -23.64 -27.51 -7.38
CA ALA A 258 -23.11 -27.11 -8.68
C ALA A 258 -24.15 -27.04 -9.81
N GLU A 259 -25.12 -27.97 -9.87
CA GLU A 259 -26.14 -27.96 -10.95
C GLU A 259 -27.32 -27.03 -10.64
N GLU A 260 -27.62 -26.78 -9.36
CA GLU A 260 -28.62 -25.80 -8.95
C GLU A 260 -28.08 -24.37 -9.13
N ILE A 261 -26.79 -24.11 -8.83
CA ILE A 261 -26.13 -22.83 -9.13
C ILE A 261 -26.19 -22.53 -10.64
N MET A 262 -25.90 -23.48 -11.53
CA MET A 262 -25.90 -23.21 -12.97
C MET A 262 -27.31 -22.88 -13.53
N THR A 263 -28.36 -23.37 -12.86
CA THR A 263 -29.75 -23.07 -13.21
C THR A 263 -30.18 -21.72 -12.63
N GLU A 264 -29.71 -21.37 -11.43
CA GLU A 264 -29.96 -20.08 -10.78
C GLU A 264 -29.12 -18.94 -11.40
N VAL A 265 -27.92 -19.22 -11.92
CA VAL A 265 -27.01 -18.29 -12.65
C VAL A 265 -27.65 -17.79 -13.94
N LYS A 266 -28.45 -18.63 -14.62
CA LYS A 266 -29.25 -18.18 -15.78
C LYS A 266 -30.40 -17.25 -15.41
N LYS A 267 -30.88 -17.28 -14.16
CA LYS A 267 -31.86 -16.31 -13.62
C LYS A 267 -31.23 -15.03 -13.07
N THR A 268 -29.96 -15.06 -12.64
CA THR A 268 -29.26 -13.94 -11.96
C THR A 268 -28.43 -13.03 -12.87
N ARG A 269 -28.61 -13.10 -14.20
CA ARG A 269 -28.03 -12.09 -15.12
C ARG A 269 -28.67 -10.70 -15.00
N SER A 270 -29.75 -10.54 -14.23
CA SER A 270 -30.27 -9.21 -13.88
C SER A 270 -29.38 -8.58 -12.83
N GLY A 271 -28.53 -7.65 -13.25
CA GLY A 271 -27.66 -6.90 -12.34
C GLY A 271 -26.18 -7.08 -12.63
N TYR A 272 -25.78 -7.55 -13.82
CA TYR A 272 -24.40 -7.48 -14.29
C TYR A 272 -24.31 -6.80 -15.66
N MET A 273 -23.36 -5.87 -15.82
CA MET A 273 -23.02 -5.19 -17.07
C MET A 273 -21.81 -5.87 -17.71
N ALA A 274 -21.90 -6.16 -19.00
CA ALA A 274 -20.85 -6.86 -19.74
C ALA A 274 -19.93 -5.87 -20.47
N HIS A 275 -18.62 -6.04 -20.31
CA HIS A 275 -17.57 -5.28 -20.97
C HIS A 275 -16.70 -6.22 -21.79
N TYR A 276 -16.92 -6.23 -23.11
CA TYR A 276 -16.21 -7.11 -24.04
C TYR A 276 -14.94 -6.45 -24.58
N ASN A 277 -13.81 -7.13 -24.46
CA ASN A 277 -12.56 -6.74 -25.10
C ASN A 277 -12.32 -7.57 -26.38
N PRO A 278 -12.46 -6.99 -27.59
CA PRO A 278 -12.32 -7.71 -28.85
C PRO A 278 -10.88 -8.14 -29.18
N ARG A 279 -9.87 -7.62 -28.45
CA ARG A 279 -8.46 -7.95 -28.67
C ARG A 279 -8.04 -9.21 -27.93
N THR A 280 -8.61 -9.42 -26.73
CA THR A 280 -8.28 -10.55 -25.85
C THR A 280 -9.34 -11.65 -25.86
N ASP A 281 -10.46 -11.40 -26.53
CA ASP A 281 -11.64 -12.27 -26.57
C ASP A 281 -12.15 -12.62 -25.16
N LYS A 282 -12.13 -11.63 -24.25
CA LYS A 282 -12.61 -11.77 -22.88
C LYS A 282 -13.75 -10.80 -22.61
N THR A 283 -14.74 -11.26 -21.85
CA THR A 283 -15.82 -10.44 -21.32
C THR A 283 -15.67 -10.32 -19.82
N MET A 284 -15.59 -9.09 -19.31
CA MET A 284 -15.71 -8.80 -17.89
C MET A 284 -17.17 -8.51 -17.55
N TRP A 285 -17.70 -9.20 -16.56
CA TRP A 285 -19.05 -9.01 -16.04
C TRP A 285 -18.93 -8.26 -14.72
N ILE A 286 -19.61 -7.13 -14.59
CA ILE A 286 -19.54 -6.27 -13.40
C ILE A 286 -20.93 -6.13 -12.82
N SER A 287 -21.09 -6.35 -11.52
CA SER A 287 -22.38 -6.19 -10.87
C SER A 287 -22.84 -4.72 -10.94
N THR A 288 -24.15 -4.49 -10.99
CA THR A 288 -24.73 -3.15 -11.07
C THR A 288 -24.48 -2.29 -9.83
N ASP A 289 -24.11 -2.92 -8.71
CA ASP A 289 -23.64 -2.23 -7.50
C ASP A 289 -22.11 -2.07 -7.45
N GLY A 290 -21.39 -2.53 -8.48
CA GLY A 290 -19.93 -2.43 -8.63
C GLY A 290 -19.12 -3.33 -7.70
N ARG A 291 -19.77 -4.13 -6.86
CA ARG A 291 -19.13 -4.86 -5.75
C ARG A 291 -18.60 -6.23 -6.12
N SER A 292 -18.95 -6.76 -7.28
CA SER A 292 -18.47 -8.06 -7.73
C SER A 292 -18.28 -8.08 -9.23
N SER A 293 -17.20 -8.74 -9.67
CA SER A 293 -16.97 -8.99 -11.09
C SER A 293 -16.42 -10.38 -11.32
N TYR A 294 -16.61 -10.88 -12.55
CA TYR A 294 -16.00 -12.13 -13.02
C TYR A 294 -15.70 -12.03 -14.52
N VAL A 295 -14.78 -12.84 -15.01
CA VAL A 295 -14.36 -12.83 -16.41
C VAL A 295 -14.77 -14.12 -17.10
N THR A 296 -15.39 -14.03 -18.27
CA THR A 296 -15.61 -15.16 -19.18
C THR A 296 -14.84 -14.95 -20.49
N VAL A 297 -14.61 -16.05 -21.22
CA VAL A 297 -13.98 -16.03 -22.55
C VAL A 297 -15.08 -16.00 -23.60
N GLY A 298 -14.93 -15.14 -24.60
CA GLY A 298 -15.88 -14.95 -25.69
C GLY A 298 -16.83 -13.76 -25.53
N VAL A 299 -17.66 -13.55 -26.55
CA VAL A 299 -18.60 -12.43 -26.67
C VAL A 299 -19.79 -12.62 -25.73
N PRO A 300 -20.27 -11.56 -25.01
CA PRO A 300 -21.43 -11.67 -24.15
C PRO A 300 -22.66 -12.14 -24.95
N GLY A 301 -23.27 -13.25 -24.53
CA GLY A 301 -24.47 -13.81 -25.17
C GLY A 301 -24.22 -14.93 -26.19
N TYR A 302 -22.97 -15.34 -26.42
CA TYR A 302 -22.61 -16.52 -27.22
C TYR A 302 -22.08 -17.67 -26.32
N GLU A 303 -22.80 -17.96 -25.24
CA GLU A 303 -22.57 -19.11 -24.35
C GLU A 303 -23.67 -20.17 -24.47
#